data_AF-A0A392PXZ3-F1
#
_entry.id   AF-A0A392PXZ3-F1
#
_cell.length_a   1.000
_cell.length_b   1.000
_cell.length_c   1.000
_cell.angle_alpha   90.00
_cell.angle_beta   90.00
_cell.angle_gamma   90.00
#
_symmetry.space_group_name_H-M   'P 1'
#
loop_
_entity.id
_entity.type
_entity.pdbx_description
1 polymer ?
#
loop_
_entity_poly.entity_id
_entity_poly.type
_entity_poly.pdbx_seq_one_letter_code
_entity_poly.pdbx_strand_id
1 'polypeptide(L)' 'ELQKHGSPDIVMALVGNKADLNEKREVAVQDGTEYAEKNGMFFIETSAKTADNINELFE' A
#
# COMPACT_ATOMS: atom_id res chain seq x y z
N GLU A 1 8.12 -8.97 -10.89
CA GLU A 1 7.32 -8.95 -12.14
C GLU A 1 7.23 -7.54 -12.72
N LEU A 2 6.56 -6.60 -12.06
CA LEU A 2 6.34 -5.22 -12.56
C LEU A 2 7.61 -4.36 -12.69
N GLN A 3 8.53 -4.37 -11.72
CA GLN A 3 9.79 -3.62 -11.84
C GLN A 3 10.72 -4.12 -12.98
N LYS A 4 10.52 -5.33 -13.50
CA LYS A 4 11.36 -5.92 -14.56
C LYS A 4 10.76 -5.79 -15.96
N HIS A 5 9.45 -5.60 -16.08
CA HIS A 5 8.74 -5.58 -17.38
C HIS A 5 7.77 -4.40 -17.53
N GLY A 6 7.71 -3.51 -16.54
CA GLY A 6 6.85 -2.35 -16.54
C GLY A 6 7.40 -1.22 -17.39
N SER A 7 6.51 -0.46 -18.02
CA SER A 7 6.87 0.83 -18.63
C SER A 7 7.54 1.73 -17.57
N PRO A 8 8.53 2.56 -17.95
CA PRO A 8 9.21 3.45 -17.01
C PRO A 8 8.27 4.46 -16.32
N ASP A 9 7.06 4.68 -16.87
CA ASP A 9 6.03 5.57 -16.33
C ASP A 9 5.02 4.87 -15.39
N ILE A 10 5.30 3.65 -14.92
CA ILE A 10 4.40 2.96 -13.98
C ILE A 10 4.52 3.59 -12.59
N VAL A 11 3.41 4.12 -12.09
CA VAL A 11 3.25 4.49 -10.69
C VAL A 11 3.13 3.22 -9.85
N MET A 12 3.98 3.08 -8.84
CA MET A 12 3.95 1.96 -7.91
C MET A 12 3.36 2.41 -6.57
N ALA A 13 2.45 1.61 -6.01
CA ALA A 13 1.89 1.82 -4.69
C ALA A 13 2.03 0.54 -3.86
N LEU A 14 2.46 0.70 -2.61
CA LEU A 14 2.45 -0.31 -1.56
C LEU A 14 1.13 -0.20 -0.79
N VAL A 15 0.38 -1.31 -0.74
CA VAL A 15 -0.93 -1.36 -0.10
C VAL A 15 -0.90 -2.24 1.14
N GLY A 16 -1.11 -1.64 2.31
CA GLY A 16 -1.31 -2.33 3.58
C GLY A 16 -2.75 -2.81 3.70
N ASN A 17 -3.07 -4.01 3.18
CA ASN A 17 -4.43 -4.56 3.25
C ASN A 17 -4.76 -5.10 4.65
N LYS A 18 -6.06 -5.21 4.98
CA LYS A 18 -6.64 -5.67 6.25
C LYS A 18 -6.42 -4.71 7.42
N ALA A 19 -6.46 -3.41 7.16
CA ALA A 19 -6.36 -2.36 8.18
C ALA A 19 -7.41 -2.49 9.30
N ASP A 20 -8.52 -3.20 9.06
CA ASP A 20 -9.55 -3.51 10.06
C ASP A 20 -9.05 -4.38 11.22
N LEU A 21 -7.98 -5.16 11.03
CA LEU A 21 -7.41 -6.05 12.05
C LEU A 21 -6.35 -5.34 12.90
N ASN A 22 -6.70 -4.20 13.47
CA ASN A 22 -5.75 -3.37 14.21
C ASN A 22 -5.14 -4.08 15.43
N GLU A 23 -5.89 -4.97 16.09
CA GLU A 23 -5.42 -5.78 17.21
C GLU A 23 -4.40 -6.87 16.82
N LYS A 24 -4.31 -7.22 15.53
CA LYS A 24 -3.36 -8.19 14.98
C LYS A 24 -2.32 -7.53 14.07
N ARG A 25 -2.11 -6.22 14.25
CA ARG A 25 -1.14 -5.47 13.47
C ARG A 25 0.28 -5.91 13.82
N GLU A 26 0.96 -6.50 12.84
CA GLU A 26 2.37 -6.91 12.97
C GLU A 26 3.34 -5.89 12.35
N VAL A 27 2.85 -5.03 11.47
CA VAL A 27 3.64 -4.01 10.77
C VAL A 27 3.13 -2.63 11.15
N ALA A 28 4.02 -1.78 11.62
CA ALA A 28 3.68 -0.40 11.93
C ALA A 28 3.44 0.38 10.63
N VAL A 29 2.51 1.34 10.68
CA VAL A 29 2.22 2.24 9.56
C VAL A 29 3.49 2.98 9.10
N GLN A 30 4.35 3.35 10.05
CA GLN A 30 5.63 4.02 9.78
C GLN A 30 6.57 3.14 8.95
N ASP A 31 6.71 1.85 9.29
CA ASP A 31 7.59 0.93 8.54
C ASP A 31 7.14 0.79 7.08
N GLY A 32 5.81 0.71 6.85
CA GLY A 32 5.24 0.67 5.52
C GLY A 32 5.46 1.96 4.73
N THR A 33 5.32 3.10 5.41
CA THR A 33 5.54 4.43 4.82
C THR A 33 7.00 4.62 4.42
N GLU A 34 7.94 4.35 5.33
CA GLU A 34 9.38 4.48 5.08
C GLU A 34 9.84 3.55 3.95
N TYR A 35 9.31 2.33 3.89
CA TYR A 35 9.61 1.40 2.81
C TYR A 35 9.10 1.91 1.47
N ALA A 36 7.88 2.45 1.42
CA ALA A 36 7.32 2.99 0.19
C ALA A 36 8.12 4.20 -0.31
N GLU A 37 8.40 5.18 0.57
CA GLU A 37 9.21 6.37 0.25
C GLU A 37 10.59 5.97 -0.28
N LYS A 38 11.27 5.03 0.39
CA LYS A 38 12.60 4.56 -0.01
C LYS A 38 12.62 3.92 -1.41
N ASN A 39 11.50 3.34 -1.84
CA ASN A 39 11.36 2.69 -3.14
C ASN A 39 10.64 3.58 -4.17
N GLY A 40 10.34 4.84 -3.84
CA GLY A 40 9.61 5.76 -4.72
C GLY A 40 8.18 5.30 -4.99
N MET A 41 7.54 4.66 -4.01
CA MET A 41 6.17 4.16 -4.08
C MET A 41 5.25 4.97 -3.16
N PHE A 42 3.96 5.00 -3.48
CA PHE A 42 2.94 5.51 -2.56
C PHE A 42 2.59 4.46 -1.50
N PHE A 43 2.20 4.86 -0.30
CA PHE A 43 1.69 3.94 0.73
C PHE A 43 0.25 4.27 1.09
N ILE A 44 -0.61 3.25 1.12
CA ILE A 44 -1.99 3.39 1.61
C ILE A 44 -2.41 2.12 2.34
N GLU A 45 -3.09 2.28 3.47
CA GLU A 45 -3.71 1.16 4.18
C GLU A 45 -5.15 1.02 3.71
N THR A 46 -5.56 -0.19 3.36
CA THR A 46 -6.92 -0.48 2.89
C THR A 46 -7.49 -1.67 3.65
N SER A 47 -8.81 -1.79 3.64
CA SER A 47 -9.46 -3.04 4.00
C SER A 47 -10.46 -3.43 2.94
N ALA A 48 -10.15 -4.51 2.22
CA ALA A 48 -11.09 -5.13 1.30
C ALA A 48 -12.35 -5.67 2.00
N LYS A 49 -12.32 -5.85 3.33
CA LYS A 49 -13.45 -6.39 4.10
C LYS A 49 -14.45 -5.31 4.49
N THR A 50 -13.98 -4.15 4.93
CA THR A 50 -14.83 -3.00 5.29
C THR A 50 -15.02 -2.03 4.13
N ALA A 51 -14.32 -2.24 3.02
CA ALA A 51 -14.20 -1.33 1.88
C ALA A 51 -13.50 0.00 2.21
N ASP A 52 -12.80 0.06 3.34
CA ASP A 52 -12.06 1.26 3.76
C ASP A 52 -10.87 1.52 2.82
N ASN A 53 -10.76 2.77 2.38
CA ASN A 53 -9.68 3.33 1.54
C ASN A 53 -9.49 2.64 0.19
N ILE A 54 -10.44 1.80 -0.26
CA ILE A 54 -10.41 1.21 -1.60
C ILE A 54 -10.62 2.29 -2.66
N ASN A 55 -11.54 3.23 -2.47
CA ASN A 55 -11.76 4.30 -3.44
C ASN A 55 -10.54 5.22 -3.55
N GLU A 56 -9.94 5.60 -2.42
CA GLU A 56 -8.72 6.44 -2.39
C GLU A 56 -7.51 5.76 -3.04
N LEU A 57 -7.48 4.43 -3.13
CA LEU A 57 -6.43 3.69 -3.84
C LEU A 57 -6.60 3.75 -5.37
N PHE A 58 -7.83 3.88 -5.88
CA PHE A 58 -8.15 3.76 -7.31
C PHE A 58 -8.61 5.06 -7.98
N GLU A 59 -8.86 6.14 -7.23
CA GLU A 59 -9.06 7.51 -7.75
C GLU A 59 -7.75 8.22 -8.12
#